data_AF-A0A929VD32-F1
#
_entry.id   AF-A0A929VD32-F1
#
_cell.length_a   1.000
_cell.length_b   1.000
_cell.length_c   1.000
_cell.angle_alpha   90.00
_cell.angle_beta   90.00
_cell.angle_gamma   90.00
#
_symmetry.space_group_name_H-M   'P 1'
#
loop_
_entity.id
_entity.type
_entity.pdbx_description
1 polymer ?
#
loop_
_entity_poly.entity_id
_entity_poly.type
_entity_poly.pdbx_seq_one_letter_code
_entity_poly.pdbx_strand_id
1 'polypeptide(L)'
;MGVRSKKEQFRIRFNRLRFWLKTEVLDFNNILLLSIPLLFSALLIASVGSIAKNWELQQQMNAKQTEMELLQLDVNKTKLENQYYASEEYQELEARRLLGKQLPGEIMIDLPNNSEIAKNKHPKLTLDERIEARKLSNFEQWLEFLFGNNKG
;
A
#
# COMPACT_ATOMS: atom_id res chain seq x y z
N MET A 1 6.44 -34.35 -67.56
CA MET A 1 5.67 -33.35 -66.77
C MET A 1 6.57 -32.14 -66.52
N GLY A 2 6.27 -30.97 -67.10
CA GLY A 2 7.14 -29.80 -67.01
C GLY A 2 7.09 -29.12 -65.64
N VAL A 3 8.25 -28.96 -65.00
CA VAL A 3 8.39 -28.25 -63.72
C VAL A 3 8.23 -26.75 -63.97
N ARG A 4 7.14 -26.15 -63.48
CA ARG A 4 6.87 -24.71 -63.64
C ARG A 4 7.80 -23.89 -62.75
N SER A 5 8.42 -22.85 -63.33
CA SER A 5 9.33 -21.91 -62.66
C SER A 5 8.68 -21.24 -61.43
N LYS A 6 9.47 -21.01 -60.37
CA LYS A 6 9.00 -20.37 -59.12
C LYS A 6 8.27 -19.03 -59.36
N LYS A 7 8.71 -18.26 -60.36
CA LYS A 7 8.10 -16.97 -60.76
C LYS A 7 6.68 -17.14 -61.32
N GLU A 8 6.47 -18.17 -62.13
CA GLU A 8 5.17 -18.52 -62.69
C GLU A 8 4.19 -18.97 -61.60
N GLN A 9 4.67 -19.78 -60.65
CA GLN A 9 3.86 -20.19 -59.49
C GLN A 9 3.44 -19.00 -58.63
N PHE A 10 4.34 -18.04 -58.41
CA PHE A 10 4.05 -16.82 -57.66
C PHE A 10 2.97 -15.97 -58.35
N ARG A 11 3.08 -15.76 -59.67
CA ARG A 11 2.08 -15.02 -60.47
C ARG A 11 0.72 -15.69 -60.44
N ILE A 12 0.66 -17.02 -60.54
CA ILE A 12 -0.60 -17.77 -60.47
C ILE A 12 -1.23 -17.65 -59.09
N ARG A 13 -0.43 -17.77 -58.01
CA ARG A 13 -0.91 -17.57 -56.64
C ARG A 13 -1.43 -16.15 -56.43
N PHE A 14 -0.72 -15.15 -56.94
CA PHE A 14 -1.12 -13.74 -56.85
C PHE A 14 -2.42 -13.46 -57.63
N ASN A 15 -2.52 -13.94 -58.86
CA ASN A 15 -3.72 -13.76 -59.68
C ASN A 15 -4.93 -14.50 -59.11
N ARG A 16 -4.72 -15.71 -58.55
CA ARG A 16 -5.77 -16.45 -57.83
C ARG A 16 -6.21 -15.72 -56.57
N LEU A 17 -5.26 -15.20 -55.78
CA LEU A 17 -5.54 -14.41 -54.59
C LEU A 17 -6.35 -13.15 -54.96
N ARG A 18 -5.95 -12.44 -56.02
CA ARG A 18 -6.65 -11.26 -56.53
C ARG A 18 -8.07 -11.57 -57.02
N PHE A 19 -8.23 -12.67 -57.74
CA PHE A 19 -9.52 -13.11 -58.23
C PHE A 19 -10.44 -13.45 -57.06
N TRP A 20 -9.98 -14.29 -56.13
CA TRP A 20 -10.70 -14.68 -54.92
C TRP A 20 -11.08 -13.46 -54.04
N LEU A 21 -10.16 -12.52 -53.85
CA LEU A 21 -10.44 -11.25 -53.16
C LEU A 21 -11.59 -10.47 -53.82
N LYS A 22 -11.60 -10.38 -55.15
CA LYS A 22 -12.61 -9.61 -55.89
C LYS A 22 -13.98 -10.30 -55.91
N THR A 23 -14.01 -11.63 -56.02
CA THR A 23 -15.26 -12.37 -56.27
C THR A 23 -15.88 -12.98 -55.03
N GLU A 24 -15.10 -13.31 -54.00
CA GLU A 24 -15.65 -13.90 -52.79
C GLU A 24 -15.57 -12.93 -51.60
N VAL A 25 -14.48 -12.18 -51.44
CA VAL A 25 -14.32 -11.30 -50.26
C VAL A 25 -15.01 -9.94 -50.46
N LEU A 26 -14.92 -9.38 -51.66
CA LEU A 26 -15.47 -8.06 -52.01
C LEU A 26 -16.96 -8.07 -52.42
N ASP A 27 -17.65 -9.20 -52.22
CA ASP A 27 -19.10 -9.25 -52.34
C ASP A 27 -19.78 -8.53 -51.16
N PHE A 28 -20.88 -7.82 -51.42
CA PHE A 28 -21.53 -6.94 -50.44
C PHE A 28 -21.87 -7.64 -49.10
N ASN A 29 -22.37 -8.88 -49.17
CA ASN A 29 -22.69 -9.67 -47.97
C ASN A 29 -21.44 -10.02 -47.14
N ASN A 30 -20.33 -10.35 -47.81
CA ASN A 30 -19.11 -10.75 -47.14
C ASN A 30 -18.34 -9.54 -46.59
N ILE A 31 -18.40 -8.39 -47.27
CA ILE A 31 -17.91 -7.12 -46.74
C ILE A 31 -18.65 -6.75 -45.46
N LEU A 32 -19.99 -6.88 -45.44
CA LEU A 32 -20.78 -6.57 -44.24
C LEU A 32 -20.39 -7.49 -43.08
N LEU A 33 -20.26 -8.80 -43.32
CA LEU A 33 -19.84 -9.78 -42.32
C LEU A 33 -18.43 -9.47 -41.76
N LEU A 34 -17.50 -9.07 -42.63
CA LEU A 34 -16.11 -8.75 -42.25
C LEU A 34 -15.95 -7.36 -41.61
N SER A 35 -16.89 -6.44 -41.86
CA SER A 35 -16.82 -5.08 -41.33
C SER A 35 -16.92 -5.03 -39.81
N ILE A 36 -17.75 -5.90 -39.21
CA ILE A 36 -17.99 -5.93 -37.76
C ILE A 36 -16.72 -6.28 -36.97
N PRO A 37 -16.02 -7.42 -37.21
CA PRO A 37 -14.79 -7.74 -36.50
C PRO A 37 -13.65 -6.75 -36.81
N LEU A 38 -13.64 -6.13 -37.99
CA LEU A 38 -12.62 -5.16 -38.38
C LEU A 38 -12.80 -3.83 -37.64
N LEU A 39 -14.03 -3.33 -37.55
CA LEU A 39 -14.37 -2.17 -36.74
C LEU A 39 -14.07 -2.42 -35.26
N PHE A 40 -14.45 -3.58 -34.73
CA PHE A 40 -14.15 -3.95 -33.35
C PHE A 40 -12.63 -3.96 -33.10
N SER A 41 -11.85 -4.55 -33.99
CA SER A 41 -10.39 -4.58 -33.90
C SER A 41 -9.77 -3.19 -33.95
N ALA A 42 -10.28 -2.31 -34.82
CA ALA A 42 -9.83 -0.92 -34.91
C ALA A 42 -10.11 -0.14 -33.61
N LEU A 43 -11.29 -0.35 -33.01
CA LEU A 43 -11.64 0.26 -31.72
C LEU A 43 -10.75 -0.26 -30.58
N LEU A 44 -10.42 -1.56 -30.56
CA LEU A 44 -9.50 -2.13 -29.57
C LEU A 44 -8.11 -1.50 -29.66
N ILE A 45 -7.55 -1.38 -30.86
CA ILE A 45 -6.23 -0.77 -31.07
C ILE A 45 -6.25 0.71 -30.65
N ALA A 46 -7.30 1.45 -31.01
CA ALA A 46 -7.47 2.84 -30.60
C ALA A 46 -7.59 2.98 -29.06
N SER A 47 -8.23 2.02 -28.39
CA SER A 47 -8.43 2.04 -26.94
C SER A 47 -7.13 1.82 -26.16
N VAL A 48 -6.22 0.96 -26.64
CA VAL A 48 -4.96 0.63 -25.94
C VAL A 48 -4.11 1.88 -25.68
N GLY A 49 -3.99 2.80 -26.63
CA GLY A 49 -3.22 4.03 -26.45
C GLY A 49 -3.80 4.95 -25.35
N SER A 50 -5.13 5.01 -25.24
CA SER A 50 -5.79 5.79 -24.20
C SER A 50 -5.62 5.18 -22.80
N ILE A 51 -5.66 3.84 -22.70
CA ILE A 51 -5.49 3.13 -21.43
C ILE A 51 -4.08 3.31 -20.89
N ALA A 52 -3.05 3.23 -21.74
CA ALA A 52 -1.66 3.43 -21.32
C ALA A 52 -1.43 4.83 -20.74
N LYS A 53 -1.95 5.88 -21.40
CA LYS A 53 -1.86 7.26 -20.91
C LYS A 53 -2.67 7.46 -19.62
N ASN A 54 -3.88 6.89 -19.55
CA ASN A 54 -4.70 6.98 -18.35
C ASN A 54 -4.06 6.29 -17.15
N TRP A 55 -3.39 5.15 -17.38
CA TRP A 55 -2.66 4.44 -16.34
C TRP A 55 -1.51 5.27 -15.76
N GLU A 56 -0.73 5.92 -16.63
CA GLU A 56 0.35 6.81 -16.20
C GLU A 56 -0.18 7.99 -15.38
N LEU A 57 -1.24 8.65 -15.86
CA LEU A 57 -1.90 9.74 -15.14
C LEU A 57 -2.44 9.28 -13.78
N GLN A 58 -3.04 8.09 -13.72
CA GLN A 58 -3.54 7.52 -12.48
C GLN A 58 -2.41 7.20 -11.50
N GLN A 59 -1.27 6.72 -12.00
CA GLN A 59 -0.09 6.48 -11.16
C GLN A 59 0.47 7.78 -10.57
N GLN A 60 0.56 8.85 -11.38
CA GLN A 60 1.00 10.16 -10.90
C GLN A 60 0.03 10.75 -9.88
N MET A 61 -1.28 10.64 -10.12
CA MET A 61 -2.31 11.08 -9.19
C MET A 61 -2.22 10.31 -7.86
N ASN A 62 -2.12 8.98 -7.91
CA ASN A 62 -1.97 8.14 -6.71
C ASN A 62 -0.72 8.54 -5.91
N ALA A 63 0.42 8.75 -6.59
CA ALA A 63 1.65 9.17 -5.92
C ALA A 63 1.47 10.53 -5.22
N LYS A 64 0.83 11.50 -5.87
CA LYS A 64 0.55 12.82 -5.29
C LYS A 64 -0.44 12.75 -4.13
N GLN A 65 -1.45 11.90 -4.23
CA GLN A 65 -2.41 11.65 -3.15
C GLN A 65 -1.70 11.07 -1.91
N THR A 66 -0.82 10.08 -2.10
CA THR A 66 -0.05 9.51 -0.98
C THR A 66 0.90 10.51 -0.34
N GLU A 67 1.57 11.35 -1.15
CA GLU A 67 2.43 12.43 -0.65
C GLU A 67 1.65 13.43 0.20
N MET A 68 0.45 13.81 -0.26
CA MET A 68 -0.44 14.73 0.44
C MET A 68 -0.94 14.15 1.77
N GLU A 69 -1.32 12.87 1.79
CA GLU A 69 -1.76 12.18 3.02
C GLU A 69 -0.65 12.10 4.07
N LEU A 70 0.59 11.83 3.65
CA LEU A 70 1.76 11.84 4.53
C LEU A 70 2.01 13.23 5.13
N LEU A 71 1.99 14.27 4.30
CA LEU A 71 2.16 15.65 4.75
C LEU A 71 1.05 16.09 5.71
N GLN A 72 -0.19 15.69 5.44
CA GLN A 72 -1.31 15.96 6.35
C GLN A 72 -1.13 15.27 7.70
N LEU A 73 -0.65 14.01 7.69
CA LEU A 73 -0.36 13.27 8.92
C LEU A 73 0.72 13.99 9.73
N ASP A 74 1.80 14.45 9.10
CA ASP A 74 2.89 15.18 9.76
C ASP A 74 2.38 16.49 10.37
N VAL A 75 1.60 17.27 9.63
CA VAL A 75 0.98 18.51 10.14
C VAL A 75 0.08 18.22 11.34
N ASN A 76 -0.76 17.20 11.25
CA ASN A 76 -1.67 16.82 12.34
C ASN A 76 -0.90 16.37 13.58
N LYS A 77 0.18 15.60 13.40
CA LYS A 77 1.07 15.19 14.48
C LYS A 77 1.70 16.39 15.16
N THR A 78 2.33 17.30 14.40
CA THR A 78 2.94 18.51 14.97
C THR A 78 1.90 19.39 15.67
N LYS A 79 0.71 19.51 15.11
CA LYS A 79 -0.39 20.23 15.77
C LYS A 79 -0.76 19.61 17.10
N LEU A 80 -0.87 18.28 17.16
CA LEU A 80 -1.17 17.56 18.40
C LEU A 80 -0.05 17.71 19.43
N GLU A 81 1.22 17.61 19.02
CA GLU A 81 2.38 17.83 19.89
C GLU A 81 2.37 19.24 20.48
N ASN A 82 2.12 20.27 19.65
CA ASN A 82 1.99 21.65 20.13
C ASN A 82 0.84 21.81 21.13
N GLN A 83 -0.31 21.17 20.88
CA GLN A 83 -1.44 21.20 21.80
C GLN A 83 -1.13 20.50 23.13
N TYR A 84 -0.43 19.37 23.07
CA TYR A 84 0.02 18.64 24.25
C TYR A 84 0.95 19.50 25.11
N TYR A 85 1.95 20.15 24.51
CA TYR A 85 2.85 21.06 25.24
C TYR A 85 2.19 22.36 25.71
N ALA A 86 1.14 22.81 25.03
CA ALA A 86 0.34 23.95 25.45
C ALA A 86 -0.64 23.63 26.58
N SER A 87 -0.88 22.36 26.89
CA SER A 87 -1.81 21.95 27.94
C SER A 87 -1.32 22.39 29.33
N GLU A 88 -2.25 22.79 30.19
CA GLU A 88 -1.95 23.24 31.56
C GLU A 88 -1.30 22.12 32.36
N GLU A 89 -1.78 20.88 32.22
CA GLU A 89 -1.25 19.71 32.91
C GLU A 89 0.22 19.46 32.56
N TYR A 90 0.58 19.52 31.28
CA TYR A 90 1.97 19.34 30.85
C TYR A 90 2.86 20.46 31.40
N GLN A 91 2.42 21.71 31.29
CA GLN A 91 3.16 22.87 31.78
C GLN A 91 3.33 22.83 33.30
N GLU A 92 2.33 22.36 34.02
CA GLU A 92 2.37 22.20 35.47
C GLU A 92 3.37 21.10 35.87
N LEU A 93 3.31 19.93 35.23
CA LEU A 93 4.26 18.84 35.48
C LEU A 93 5.70 19.26 35.20
N GLU A 94 5.94 19.96 34.09
CA GLU A 94 7.26 20.48 33.76
C GLU A 94 7.71 21.60 34.72
N ALA A 95 6.80 22.48 35.15
CA ALA A 95 7.08 23.49 36.16
C ALA A 95 7.45 22.87 37.52
N ARG A 96 6.75 21.80 37.93
CA ARG A 96 7.10 21.00 39.12
C ARG A 96 8.47 20.36 38.97
N ARG A 97 8.74 19.73 37.83
CA ARG A 97 9.99 19.00 37.55
C ARG A 97 11.22 19.90 37.45
N LEU A 98 11.11 21.03 36.75
CA LEU A 98 12.25 21.91 36.45
C LEU A 98 12.48 22.98 37.53
N LEU A 99 11.41 23.54 38.08
CA LEU A 99 11.47 24.68 38.99
C LEU A 99 11.13 24.30 40.43
N GLY A 100 10.77 23.05 40.71
CA GLY A 100 10.32 22.62 42.03
C GLY A 100 9.06 23.36 42.50
N LYS A 101 8.26 23.89 41.57
CA LYS A 101 7.04 24.66 41.90
C LYS A 101 6.02 23.72 42.53
N GLN A 102 5.24 24.26 43.48
CA GLN A 102 4.18 23.54 44.17
C GLN A 102 2.94 24.42 44.27
N LEU A 103 1.76 23.80 44.33
CA LEU A 103 0.53 24.53 44.59
C LEU A 103 0.43 24.88 46.09
N PRO A 104 -0.28 25.97 46.45
CA PRO A 104 -0.52 26.31 47.85
C PRO A 104 -1.21 25.15 48.59
N GLY A 105 -0.59 24.67 49.67
CA GLY A 105 -1.08 23.55 50.47
C GLY A 105 -0.48 22.18 50.13
N GLU A 106 0.33 22.07 49.07
CA GLU A 106 1.11 20.87 48.79
C GLU A 106 2.44 20.87 49.56
N ILE A 107 2.93 19.69 49.95
CA ILE A 107 4.20 19.51 50.66
C ILE A 107 5.15 18.70 49.78
N MET A 108 6.32 19.26 49.45
CA MET A 108 7.38 18.50 48.74
C MET A 108 8.02 17.52 49.69
N ILE A 109 8.07 16.25 49.30
CA ILE A 109 8.85 15.23 50.00
C ILE A 109 9.93 14.76 49.04
N ASP A 110 11.17 15.18 49.29
CA ASP A 110 12.32 14.66 48.58
C ASP A 110 12.67 13.28 49.15
N LEU A 111 12.59 12.25 48.31
CA LEU A 111 12.82 10.88 48.73
C LEU A 111 14.30 10.53 48.54
N PRO A 112 14.96 9.94 49.56
CA PRO A 112 16.31 9.43 49.39
C PRO A 112 16.32 8.34 48.32
N ASN A 113 17.49 8.15 47.69
CA ASN A 113 17.66 7.12 46.67
C ASN A 113 17.10 5.78 47.14
N ASN A 114 16.22 5.20 46.32
CA ASN A 114 15.50 3.98 46.68
C ASN A 114 16.48 2.83 46.94
N SER A 115 16.23 2.02 47.98
CA SER A 115 17.11 0.91 48.34
C SER A 115 17.17 -0.16 47.25
N GLU A 116 18.26 -0.92 47.17
CA GLU A 116 18.40 -2.01 46.18
C GLU A 116 17.28 -3.05 46.31
N ILE A 117 16.75 -3.25 47.52
CA ILE A 117 15.61 -4.14 47.79
C ILE A 117 14.33 -3.59 47.13
N ALA A 118 14.09 -2.28 47.21
CA ALA A 118 12.91 -1.65 46.61
C ALA A 118 13.00 -1.55 45.09
N LYS A 119 14.19 -1.35 44.53
CA LYS A 119 14.43 -1.41 43.07
C LYS A 119 14.13 -2.78 42.48
N ASN A 120 14.39 -3.85 43.23
CA ASN A 120 14.19 -5.24 42.81
C ASN A 120 12.83 -5.83 43.23
N LYS A 121 11.95 -5.05 43.89
CA LYS A 121 10.61 -5.49 44.33
C LYS A 121 9.72 -5.91 43.16
N HIS A 122 9.92 -5.30 42.01
CA HIS A 122 9.34 -5.71 40.73
C HIS A 122 10.50 -5.97 39.77
N PRO A 123 11.01 -7.21 39.66
CA PRO A 123 12.09 -7.51 38.75
C PRO A 123 11.66 -7.11 37.34
N LYS A 124 12.39 -6.16 36.74
CA LYS A 124 12.19 -5.83 35.33
C LYS A 124 12.60 -7.08 34.56
N LEU A 125 11.63 -7.71 33.90
CA LEU A 125 11.90 -8.84 33.01
C LEU A 125 13.08 -8.50 32.12
N THR A 126 14.08 -9.37 32.15
CA THR A 126 15.27 -9.32 31.30
C THR A 126 14.85 -9.32 29.84
N LEU A 127 15.73 -8.85 28.96
CA LEU A 127 15.43 -8.81 27.52
C LEU A 127 15.08 -10.22 27.00
N ASP A 128 15.74 -11.24 27.54
CA ASP A 128 15.50 -12.65 27.20
C ASP A 128 14.11 -13.12 27.65
N GLU A 129 13.68 -12.80 28.87
CA GLU A 129 12.32 -13.11 29.35
C GLU A 129 11.24 -12.36 28.55
N ARG A 130 11.51 -11.13 28.11
CA ARG A 130 10.61 -10.37 27.21
C ARG A 130 10.58 -10.90 25.79
N ILE A 131 11.64 -11.58 25.34
CA ILE A 131 11.70 -12.25 24.05
C ILE A 131 10.96 -13.58 24.14
N GLU A 132 11.09 -14.33 25.24
CA GLU A 132 10.31 -15.54 25.50
C GLU A 132 8.81 -15.27 25.58
N ALA A 133 8.39 -14.22 26.30
CA ALA A 133 6.99 -13.79 26.31
C ALA A 133 6.48 -13.38 24.90
N ARG A 134 7.37 -12.89 24.03
CA ARG A 134 7.07 -12.57 22.63
C ARG A 134 7.12 -13.79 21.68
N LYS A 135 7.59 -14.96 22.12
CA LYS A 135 7.53 -16.20 21.30
C LYS A 135 6.09 -16.67 21.09
N LEU A 136 5.18 -16.30 21.99
CA LEU A 136 3.76 -16.56 21.83
C LEU A 136 3.18 -15.65 20.75
N SER A 137 2.45 -16.22 19.80
CA SER A 137 1.62 -15.46 18.87
C SER A 137 0.63 -14.58 19.64
N ASN A 138 0.26 -13.40 19.10
CA ASN A 138 -0.75 -12.53 19.71
C ASN A 138 -2.02 -13.30 20.13
N PHE A 139 -2.45 -14.28 19.33
CA PHE A 139 -3.62 -15.10 19.64
C PHE A 139 -3.40 -16.02 20.86
N GLU A 140 -2.22 -16.62 20.97
CA GLU A 140 -1.86 -17.48 22.10
C GLU A 140 -1.76 -16.67 23.41
N GLN A 141 -1.24 -15.44 23.33
CA GLN A 141 -1.22 -14.50 24.46
C GLN A 141 -2.63 -14.16 24.95
N TRP A 142 -3.58 -13.93 24.04
CA TRP A 142 -4.97 -13.67 24.39
C TRP A 142 -5.66 -14.90 25.01
N LEU A 143 -5.42 -16.10 24.48
CA LEU A 143 -5.96 -17.33 25.08
C LEU A 143 -5.40 -17.58 26.49
N GLU A 144 -4.09 -17.37 26.69
CA GLU A 144 -3.46 -17.50 28.01
C GLU A 144 -4.01 -16.46 29.01
N PHE A 145 -4.20 -15.22 28.59
CA PHE A 145 -4.80 -14.18 29.42
C PHE A 145 -6.25 -14.52 29.83
N LEU A 146 -7.06 -15.03 28.89
CA LEU A 146 -8.48 -15.29 29.12
C LEU A 146 -8.74 -16.57 29.94
N PHE A 147 -7.88 -17.59 29.83
CA PHE A 147 -8.13 -18.90 30.43
C PHE A 147 -7.07 -19.36 31.44
N GLY A 148 -5.98 -18.61 31.61
CA GLY A 148 -4.91 -18.91 32.56
C GLY A 148 -4.04 -20.10 32.14
N ASN A 149 -2.75 -20.03 32.45
CA ASN A 149 -1.79 -21.07 32.11
C ASN A 149 -1.91 -22.25 33.09
N ASN A 150 -2.59 -23.35 32.72
CA ASN A 150 -2.55 -24.63 33.43
C ASN A 150 -1.25 -25.37 33.08
N LYS A 151 -0.13 -24.92 33.64
CA LYS A 151 1.11 -25.71 33.70
C LYS A 151 1.47 -25.88 35.17
N GLY A 152 1.07 -27.04 35.71
CA GLY A 152 1.65 -27.59 36.94
C GLY A 152 2.99 -28.25 36.66
#